data_AF-A0A654E1N1-F1
#
_entry.id   AF-A0A654E1N1-F1
#
_cell.length_a   1.000
_cell.length_b   1.000
_cell.length_c   1.000
_cell.angle_alpha   90.00
_cell.angle_beta   90.00
_cell.angle_gamma   90.00
#
_symmetry.space_group_name_H-M   'P 1'
#
loop_
_entity.id
_entity.type
_entity.pdbx_description
1 polymer ?
#
loop_
_entity_poly.entity_id
_entity_poly.type
_entity_poly.pdbx_seq_one_letter_code
_entity_poly.pdbx_strand_id
1 'polypeptide(L)'
;MFSKACEYALKVMIYLCSVTEAGKLAGLKDIAGAIDSPEAYTAKILQQLVRAGLLESLRGPNGGFKVADRDITLMEVVTAIDGEHLVKSCVLGLKECSGEHPCPAHDKFIAIRDHLKGVLTTTYLSDLKGGVIEGNRFLRT
;
A
#
# COMPACT_ATOMS: atom_id res chain seq x y z
N MET A 1 10.29 -7.86 4.03
CA MET A 1 9.74 -6.76 4.84
C MET A 1 9.41 -5.62 3.88
N PHE A 2 8.32 -4.88 4.10
CA PHE A 2 7.94 -3.77 3.22
C PHE A 2 8.99 -2.65 3.28
N SER A 3 9.22 -1.97 2.15
CA SER A 3 10.00 -0.74 2.20
C SER A 3 9.25 0.35 2.97
N LYS A 4 9.97 1.38 3.43
CA LYS A 4 9.32 2.54 4.04
C LYS A 4 8.35 3.22 3.07
N ALA A 5 8.68 3.30 1.79
CA ALA A 5 7.78 3.87 0.80
C ALA A 5 6.46 3.07 0.73
N CYS A 6 6.54 1.75 0.80
CA CYS A 6 5.37 0.87 0.77
C CYS A 6 4.52 0.98 2.04
N GLU A 7 5.15 1.05 3.22
CA GLU A 7 4.43 1.33 4.48
C GLU A 7 3.60 2.62 4.38
N TYR A 8 4.22 3.72 3.93
CA TYR A 8 3.52 4.99 3.78
C TYR A 8 2.47 4.96 2.66
N ALA A 9 2.72 4.25 1.56
CA ALA A 9 1.72 4.06 0.50
C ALA A 9 0.47 3.34 1.02
N LEU A 10 0.64 2.27 1.79
CA LEU A 10 -0.46 1.57 2.43
C LEU A 10 -1.25 2.50 3.38
N LYS A 11 -0.56 3.28 4.21
CA LYS A 11 -1.20 4.29 5.07
C LYS A 11 -2.00 5.33 4.27
N VAL A 12 -1.44 5.85 3.18
CA VAL A 12 -2.11 6.80 2.28
C VAL A 12 -3.39 6.20 1.72
N MET A 13 -3.31 4.98 1.18
CA MET A 13 -4.44 4.32 0.53
C MET A 13 -5.57 3.99 1.52
N ILE A 14 -5.22 3.51 2.72
CA ILE A 14 -6.20 3.24 3.79
C ILE A 14 -6.85 4.54 4.27
N TYR A 15 -6.06 5.59 4.51
CA TYR A 15 -6.59 6.90 4.92
C TYR A 15 -7.55 7.46 3.87
N LEU A 16 -7.13 7.50 2.61
CA LEU A 16 -7.96 8.01 1.51
C LEU A 16 -9.25 7.21 1.40
N CYS A 17 -9.18 5.87 1.41
CA CYS A 17 -10.37 5.01 1.38
C CYS A 17 -11.35 5.31 2.54
N SER A 18 -10.83 5.70 3.70
CA SER A 18 -11.63 6.04 4.89
C SER A 18 -12.30 7.41 4.81
N VAL A 19 -11.75 8.38 4.06
CA VAL A 19 -12.32 9.73 3.94
C VAL A 19 -13.13 9.94 2.65
N THR A 20 -12.88 9.15 1.60
CA THR A 20 -13.46 9.35 0.27
C THR A 20 -14.89 8.85 0.11
N GLU A 21 -15.45 8.07 1.05
CA GLU A 21 -16.88 7.72 1.05
C GLU A 21 -17.79 8.96 1.07
N ALA A 22 -17.29 10.10 1.53
CA ALA A 22 -18.02 11.37 1.54
C ALA A 22 -17.91 12.18 0.22
N GLY A 23 -17.33 11.61 -0.86
CA GLY A 23 -17.07 12.35 -2.11
C GLY A 23 -16.02 13.47 -1.94
N LYS A 24 -15.30 13.48 -0.83
CA LYS A 24 -14.28 14.49 -0.48
C LYS A 24 -12.91 14.03 -0.98
N LEU A 25 -12.21 14.95 -1.62
CA LEU A 25 -10.80 14.80 -1.96
C LEU A 25 -9.95 15.22 -0.76
N ALA A 26 -8.81 14.59 -0.55
CA ALA A 26 -7.85 15.02 0.46
C ALA A 26 -6.65 15.72 -0.17
N GLY A 27 -6.21 16.83 0.41
CA GLY A 27 -5.02 17.54 -0.01
C GLY A 27 -3.74 16.86 0.46
N LEU A 28 -2.61 17.20 -0.15
CA LEU A 28 -1.29 16.69 0.25
C LEU A 28 -1.01 16.89 1.75
N LYS A 29 -1.34 18.07 2.28
CA LYS A 29 -1.11 18.43 3.68
C LYS A 29 -1.92 17.56 4.63
N ASP A 30 -3.20 17.35 4.31
CA ASP A 30 -4.10 16.53 5.13
C ASP A 30 -3.63 15.08 5.17
N ILE A 31 -3.27 14.53 3.99
CA ILE A 31 -2.75 13.17 3.87
C ILE A 31 -1.43 13.03 4.66
N ALA A 32 -0.50 13.96 4.48
CA ALA A 32 0.80 13.95 5.15
C ALA A 32 0.65 14.01 6.68
N GLY A 33 -0.23 14.88 7.19
CA GLY A 33 -0.54 14.98 8.62
C GLY A 33 -1.23 13.74 9.17
N ALA A 34 -2.15 13.12 8.41
CA ALA A 34 -2.89 11.94 8.85
C ALA A 34 -2.01 10.69 9.01
N ILE A 35 -0.95 10.56 8.21
CA ILE A 35 -0.05 9.40 8.21
C ILE A 35 1.29 9.64 8.92
N ASP A 36 1.49 10.85 9.46
CA ASP A 36 2.74 11.32 10.08
C ASP A 36 3.96 11.18 9.14
N SER A 37 3.87 11.84 7.97
CA SER A 37 4.92 11.80 6.94
C SER A 37 5.27 13.20 6.44
N PRO A 38 6.55 13.50 6.14
CA PRO A 38 6.92 14.76 5.47
C PRO A 38 6.20 14.94 4.13
N GLU A 39 5.66 16.15 3.87
CA GLU A 39 4.89 16.45 2.65
C GLU A 39 5.64 16.08 1.36
N ALA A 40 6.94 16.39 1.27
CA ALA A 40 7.74 16.09 0.09
C ALA A 40 7.87 14.57 -0.17
N TYR A 41 7.90 13.77 0.89
CA TYR A 41 7.96 12.31 0.79
C TYR A 41 6.59 11.74 0.39
N THR A 42 5.53 12.22 1.05
CA THR A 42 4.13 11.88 0.71
C THR A 42 3.82 12.21 -0.75
N ALA A 43 4.27 13.36 -1.25
CA ALA A 43 4.07 13.76 -2.65
C ALA A 43 4.68 12.76 -3.65
N LYS A 44 5.88 12.23 -3.38
CA LYS A 44 6.52 11.20 -4.21
C LYS A 44 5.74 9.89 -4.22
N ILE A 45 5.15 9.52 -3.08
CA ILE A 45 4.32 8.32 -2.96
C ILE A 45 3.01 8.49 -3.75
N LEU A 46 2.33 9.63 -3.57
CA LEU A 46 1.11 9.95 -4.31
C LEU A 46 1.33 9.92 -5.82
N GLN A 47 2.46 10.45 -6.31
CA GLN A 47 2.82 10.38 -7.73
C GLN A 47 2.97 8.94 -8.24
N GLN A 48 3.60 8.06 -7.46
CA GLN A 48 3.75 6.64 -7.83
C GLN A 48 2.38 5.95 -7.89
N LEU A 49 1.53 6.19 -6.89
CA LEU A 49 0.18 5.60 -6.83
C LEU A 49 -0.74 6.11 -7.96
N VAL A 50 -0.64 7.40 -8.33
CA VAL A 50 -1.35 7.94 -9.50
C VAL A 50 -0.87 7.31 -10.80
N ARG A 51 0.45 7.17 -10.98
CA ARG A 51 1.02 6.49 -12.17
C ARG A 51 0.58 5.03 -12.26
N ALA A 52 0.40 4.37 -11.12
CA ALA A 52 -0.12 3.00 -11.04
C ALA A 52 -1.64 2.90 -11.23
N GLY A 53 -2.36 4.02 -11.39
CA GLY A 53 -3.82 4.04 -11.55
C GLY A 53 -4.58 3.66 -10.28
N LEU A 54 -3.94 3.74 -9.12
CA LEU A 54 -4.56 3.44 -7.81
C LEU A 54 -5.19 4.68 -7.19
N LEU A 55 -4.70 5.87 -7.56
CA LEU A 55 -5.24 7.16 -7.16
C LEU A 55 -5.62 7.99 -8.38
N GLU A 56 -6.67 8.78 -8.23
CA GLU A 56 -6.99 9.88 -9.11
C GLU A 56 -6.56 11.20 -8.47
N SER A 57 -6.01 12.10 -9.28
CA SER A 57 -5.60 13.45 -8.85
C SER A 57 -6.40 14.50 -9.60
N LEU A 58 -7.06 15.38 -8.86
CA LEU A 58 -7.81 16.51 -9.39
C LEU A 58 -7.08 17.82 -9.03
N ARG A 59 -6.98 18.72 -10.00
CA ARG A 59 -6.30 20.02 -9.84
C ARG A 59 -7.29 21.12 -9.49
N GLY A 60 -6.80 22.19 -8.85
CA GLY A 60 -7.55 23.41 -8.55
C GLY A 60 -7.68 23.69 -7.04
N PRO A 61 -8.37 24.77 -6.65
CA PRO A 61 -8.52 25.19 -5.26
C PRO A 61 -9.17 24.15 -4.35
N ASN A 62 -10.05 23.33 -4.93
CA ASN A 62 -10.71 22.19 -4.27
C ASN A 62 -10.19 20.84 -4.79
N GLY A 63 -8.97 20.84 -5.36
CA GLY A 63 -8.33 19.63 -5.85
C GLY A 63 -7.80 18.74 -4.73
N GLY A 64 -7.25 17.59 -5.10
CA GLY A 64 -6.72 16.62 -4.15
C GLY A 64 -6.62 15.24 -4.75
N PHE A 65 -6.56 14.25 -3.87
CA PHE A 65 -6.44 12.85 -4.22
C PHE A 65 -7.65 12.05 -3.71
N LYS A 66 -8.05 11.06 -4.49
CA LYS A 66 -8.99 10.01 -4.07
C LYS A 66 -8.53 8.65 -4.59
N VAL A 67 -8.98 7.59 -3.94
CA VAL A 67 -8.81 6.23 -4.43
C VAL A 67 -9.57 6.07 -5.75
N ALA A 68 -9.01 5.31 -6.70
CA ALA A 68 -9.71 4.98 -7.94
C ALA A 68 -11.03 4.27 -7.64
N ASP A 69 -12.05 4.53 -8.46
CA ASP A 69 -13.41 4.00 -8.26
C ASP A 69 -13.52 2.52 -8.68
N ARG A 70 -12.81 1.65 -7.96
CA ARG A 70 -12.81 0.20 -8.09
C ARG A 70 -12.28 -0.46 -6.84
N ASP A 71 -12.50 -1.75 -6.73
CA ASP A 71 -11.85 -2.56 -5.70
C ASP A 71 -10.33 -2.66 -5.96
N ILE A 72 -9.55 -2.38 -4.92
CA ILE A 72 -8.08 -2.41 -4.94
C ILE A 72 -7.62 -3.30 -3.79
N THR A 73 -6.74 -4.24 -4.12
CA THR A 73 -6.10 -5.15 -3.15
C THR A 73 -4.83 -4.55 -2.58
N LEU A 74 -4.41 -5.04 -1.40
CA LEU A 74 -3.11 -4.65 -0.84
C LEU A 74 -1.94 -5.05 -1.75
N MET A 75 -2.04 -6.17 -2.46
CA MET A 75 -1.03 -6.63 -3.41
C MET A 75 -0.77 -5.58 -4.51
N GLU A 76 -1.81 -4.92 -5.01
CA GLU A 76 -1.64 -3.88 -6.03
C GLU A 76 -0.85 -2.68 -5.51
N VAL A 77 -1.12 -2.25 -4.27
CA VAL A 77 -0.37 -1.16 -3.62
C VAL A 77 1.09 -1.57 -3.41
N VAL A 78 1.33 -2.79 -2.91
CA VAL A 78 2.69 -3.32 -2.71
C VAL A 78 3.43 -3.42 -4.04
N THR A 79 2.78 -3.94 -5.07
CA THR A 79 3.37 -4.10 -6.41
C THR A 79 3.68 -2.75 -7.06
N ALA A 80 2.87 -1.72 -6.82
CA ALA A 80 3.11 -0.38 -7.35
C ALA A 80 4.35 0.30 -6.77
N ILE A 81 4.76 -0.06 -5.55
CA ILE A 81 5.84 0.63 -4.82
C ILE A 81 7.10 -0.23 -4.72
N ASP A 82 6.92 -1.46 -4.25
CA ASP A 82 7.99 -2.43 -4.04
C ASP A 82 8.12 -3.36 -5.27
N GLY A 83 7.05 -3.60 -6.01
CA GLY A 83 7.02 -4.65 -7.03
C GLY A 83 6.79 -6.02 -6.40
N GLU A 84 6.97 -7.07 -7.19
CA GLU A 84 6.59 -8.44 -6.77
C GLU A 84 7.69 -9.16 -5.97
N HIS A 85 8.82 -8.51 -5.70
CA HIS A 85 9.97 -9.15 -5.04
C HIS A 85 9.59 -9.68 -3.65
N LEU A 86 8.73 -8.98 -2.92
CA LEU A 86 8.32 -9.37 -1.57
C LEU A 86 7.60 -10.73 -1.52
N VAL A 87 6.97 -11.13 -2.62
CA VAL A 87 6.19 -12.38 -2.72
C VAL A 87 6.76 -13.39 -3.73
N LYS A 88 7.83 -13.03 -4.45
CA LYS A 88 8.52 -13.93 -5.40
C LYS A 88 9.96 -14.24 -5.01
N SER A 89 10.66 -13.32 -4.35
CA SER A 89 12.09 -13.49 -4.04
C SER A 89 12.36 -14.50 -2.94
N CYS A 90 13.57 -15.03 -2.94
CA CYS A 90 14.11 -15.85 -1.87
C CYS A 90 14.26 -15.03 -0.58
N VAL A 91 13.92 -15.61 0.58
CA VAL A 91 14.14 -14.94 1.87
C VAL A 91 15.60 -14.62 2.13
N LEU A 92 16.52 -15.40 1.57
CA LEU A 92 17.96 -15.19 1.67
C LEU A 92 18.52 -14.24 0.59
N GLY A 93 17.66 -13.65 -0.25
CA GLY A 93 18.08 -12.72 -1.32
C GLY A 93 18.77 -13.39 -2.52
N LEU A 94 18.73 -14.73 -2.60
CA LEU A 94 19.29 -15.47 -3.72
C LEU A 94 18.47 -15.26 -5.00
N LYS A 95 19.17 -15.09 -6.13
CA LYS A 95 18.55 -14.92 -7.46
C LYS A 95 17.95 -16.22 -8.00
N GLU A 96 18.58 -17.35 -7.68
CA GLU A 96 18.21 -18.68 -8.16
C GLU A 96 17.72 -19.50 -6.96
N CYS A 97 16.45 -19.34 -6.61
CA CYS A 97 15.77 -20.15 -5.61
C CYS A 97 14.40 -20.54 -6.13
N SER A 98 14.19 -21.82 -6.35
CA SER A 98 12.95 -22.40 -6.87
C SER A 98 12.67 -23.74 -6.19
N GLY A 99 11.54 -24.37 -6.51
CA GLY A 99 11.28 -25.75 -6.06
C GLY A 99 12.25 -26.77 -6.67
N GLU A 100 12.83 -26.46 -7.84
CA GLU A 100 13.81 -27.32 -8.52
C GLU A 100 15.23 -27.13 -7.97
N HIS A 101 15.57 -25.88 -7.59
CA HIS A 101 16.85 -25.51 -7.00
C HIS A 101 16.59 -24.74 -5.69
N PRO A 102 16.19 -25.44 -4.62
CA PRO A 102 15.83 -24.80 -3.36
C PRO A 102 17.07 -24.36 -2.59
N CYS A 103 16.98 -23.20 -1.95
CA CYS A 103 17.94 -22.81 -0.94
C CYS A 103 17.72 -23.59 0.37
N PRO A 104 18.69 -23.63 1.30
CA PRO A 104 18.54 -24.34 2.57
C PRO A 104 17.34 -23.92 3.43
N ALA A 105 16.79 -22.73 3.20
CA ALA A 105 15.63 -22.20 3.92
C ALA A 105 14.30 -22.39 3.16
N HIS A 106 14.31 -22.91 1.93
CA HIS A 106 13.18 -22.87 0.99
C HIS A 106 11.89 -23.44 1.60
N ASP A 107 11.92 -24.70 2.04
CA ASP A 107 10.73 -25.41 2.49
C ASP A 107 10.08 -24.79 3.73
N LYS A 108 10.88 -24.15 4.58
CA LYS A 108 10.39 -23.47 5.78
C LYS A 108 9.75 -22.12 5.47
N PHE A 109 10.21 -21.43 4.42
CA PHE A 109 9.78 -20.07 4.11
C PHE A 109 8.78 -19.95 2.96
N ILE A 110 8.70 -20.95 2.07
CA ILE A 110 7.74 -20.93 0.96
C ILE A 110 6.29 -20.83 1.47
N ALA A 111 5.93 -21.60 2.50
CA ALA A 111 4.60 -21.56 3.10
C ALA A 111 4.28 -20.18 3.71
N ILE A 112 5.26 -19.52 4.34
CA ILE A 112 5.09 -18.18 4.93
C ILE A 112 4.89 -17.15 3.82
N ARG A 113 5.71 -17.22 2.76
CA ARG A 113 5.62 -16.34 1.60
C ARG A 113 4.28 -16.49 0.89
N ASP A 114 3.82 -17.72 0.70
CA ASP A 114 2.56 -18.00 0.02
C ASP A 114 1.36 -17.56 0.86
N HIS A 115 1.43 -17.73 2.18
CA HIS A 115 0.42 -17.19 3.09
C HIS A 115 0.37 -15.65 3.03
N LEU A 116 1.52 -14.98 3.13
CA LEU A 116 1.60 -13.52 3.01
C LEU A 116 1.07 -13.04 1.66
N LYS A 117 1.44 -13.71 0.58
CA LYS A 117 0.93 -13.43 -0.76
C LYS A 117 -0.59 -13.55 -0.80
N GLY A 118 -1.15 -14.63 -0.24
CA GLY A 118 -2.59 -14.85 -0.14
C GLY A 118 -3.30 -13.69 0.56
N VAL A 119 -2.84 -13.32 1.75
CA VAL A 119 -3.38 -12.17 2.51
C VAL A 119 -3.38 -10.90 1.67
N LEU A 120 -2.24 -10.56 1.04
CA LEU A 120 -2.13 -9.37 0.21
C LEU A 120 -3.07 -9.39 -1.01
N THR A 121 -3.28 -10.55 -1.63
CA THR A 121 -4.14 -10.69 -2.82
C THR A 121 -5.64 -10.72 -2.51
N THR A 122 -6.04 -11.12 -1.30
CA THR A 122 -7.45 -11.26 -0.93
C THR A 122 -7.95 -10.17 0.01
N THR A 123 -7.08 -9.29 0.48
CA THR A 123 -7.46 -8.15 1.33
C THR A 123 -7.63 -6.91 0.47
N TYR A 124 -8.82 -6.32 0.50
CA TYR A 124 -9.16 -5.10 -0.20
C TYR A 124 -9.00 -3.89 0.73
N LEU A 125 -8.75 -2.71 0.16
CA LEU A 125 -8.69 -1.46 0.95
C LEU A 125 -10.00 -1.20 1.71
N SER A 126 -11.13 -1.59 1.13
CA SER A 126 -12.47 -1.49 1.72
C SER A 126 -12.61 -2.28 3.02
N ASP A 127 -11.83 -3.35 3.20
CA ASP A 127 -11.81 -4.15 4.43
C ASP A 127 -11.13 -3.41 5.61
N LEU A 128 -10.33 -2.39 5.31
CA LEU A 128 -9.42 -1.75 6.26
C LEU A 128 -9.82 -0.33 6.67
N LYS A 129 -10.89 0.24 6.09
CA LYS A 129 -11.31 1.63 6.34
C LYS A 129 -11.91 1.88 7.73
N GLY A 130 -12.49 0.86 8.35
CA GLY A 130 -13.28 1.01 9.58
C GLY A 130 -12.44 1.39 10.80
N GLY A 131 -12.90 2.35 11.60
CA GLY A 131 -12.27 2.75 12.87
C GLY A 131 -11.17 3.80 12.73
N VAL A 132 -10.78 4.17 11.50
CA VAL A 132 -9.71 5.16 11.24
C VAL A 132 -10.20 6.58 11.50
N ILE A 133 -11.42 6.92 11.07
CA ILE A 133 -12.01 8.26 11.25
C ILE A 133 -12.55 8.45 12.66
N GLU A 134 -13.07 7.37 13.26
CA GLU A 134 -13.59 7.37 14.63
C GLU A 134 -12.46 7.43 15.68
N GLY A 135 -11.19 7.31 15.27
CA GLY A 135 -10.02 7.38 16.16
C GLY A 135 -9.75 6.11 16.97
N ASN A 136 -10.43 5.00 16.67
CA ASN A 136 -10.26 3.71 17.33
C ASN A 136 -9.14 2.87 16.70
N ARG A 137 -8.66 3.26 15.51
CA ARG A 137 -7.50 2.68 14.82
C ARG A 137 -6.60 3.81 14.34
N PHE A 138 -5.28 3.61 14.42
CA PHE A 138 -4.29 4.67 14.17
C PHE A 138 -3.42 4.34 12.95
N LEU A 139 -3.10 5.38 12.17
CA LEU A 139 -2.13 5.32 11.06
C LEU A 139 -0.86 6.14 11.34
N ARG A 140 -0.91 7.03 12.34
CA ARG A 140 0.23 7.78 12.87
C ARG A 140 0.99 6.95 13.89
N THR A 141 2.30 7.19 13.97
CA THR A 141 3.20 6.51 14.92
C THR A 141 3.38 7.35 16.18
#